data_AF-A0A953H6B3-F1
#
_entry.id   AF-A0A953H6B3-F1
#
_cell.length_a   1.000
_cell.length_b   1.000
_cell.length_c   1.000
_cell.angle_alpha   90.00
_cell.angle_beta   90.00
_cell.angle_gamma   90.00
#
_symmetry.space_group_name_H-M   'P 1'
#
loop_
_entity.id
_entity.type
_entity.pdbx_description
1 polymer ?
#
loop_
_entity_poly.entity_id
_entity_poly.type
_entity_poly.pdbx_seq_one_letter_code
_entity_poly.pdbx_strand_id
1 'polypeptide(L)' 'MQVNFLGAIDAFPAFEAYASLCGVTRTLFQVPPPKGNTVVDLLGKAKRDVQGVAIFRQGIDF' A
#
# COMPACT_ATOMS: atom_id res chain seq x y z
N MET A 1 7.35 -16.74 3.50
CA MET A 1 5.93 -16.36 3.34
C MET A 1 5.84 -15.11 2.47
N GLN A 2 4.83 -15.04 1.60
CA GLN A 2 4.60 -13.89 0.73
C GLN A 2 3.17 -13.36 0.94
N VAL A 3 3.03 -12.04 1.02
CA VAL A 3 1.76 -11.34 1.09
C VAL A 3 1.64 -10.48 -0.16
N ASN A 4 0.56 -10.69 -0.91
CA ASN A 4 0.24 -9.92 -2.11
C ASN A 4 -0.97 -9.04 -1.82
N PHE A 5 -0.88 -7.77 -2.21
CA PHE A 5 -1.98 -6.82 -2.19
C PHE A 5 -2.33 -6.45 -3.63
N LEU A 6 -3.64 -6.48 -3.94
CA LEU A 6 -4.23 -5.99 -5.18
C LEU A 6 -5.50 -5.23 -4.80
N GLY A 7 -5.59 -3.96 -5.15
CA GLY A 7 -6.74 -3.13 -4.84
C GLY A 7 -6.71 -1.78 -5.53
N ALA A 8 -7.65 -0.92 -5.18
CA ALA A 8 -7.73 0.45 -5.66
C ALA A 8 -7.78 1.43 -4.48
N ILE A 9 -7.15 2.58 -4.66
CA ILE A 9 -7.16 3.71 -3.73
C ILE A 9 -7.66 4.98 -4.42
N ASP A 10 -8.06 5.97 -3.63
CA ASP A 10 -8.36 7.30 -4.16
C ASP A 10 -7.09 8.01 -4.61
N ALA A 11 -7.26 9.09 -5.39
CA ALA A 11 -6.14 9.86 -5.91
C ALA A 11 -5.58 10.89 -4.90
N PHE A 12 -6.22 11.03 -3.74
CA PHE A 12 -5.79 11.88 -2.63
C PHE A 12 -6.20 11.24 -1.30
N PRO A 13 -5.47 11.42 -0.19
CA PRO A 13 -4.12 11.99 -0.07
C PRO A 13 -3.05 10.93 -0.40
N ALA A 14 -1.95 10.88 0.36
CA ALA A 14 -0.98 9.79 0.28
C ALA A 14 -1.53 8.53 0.96
N PHE A 15 -1.19 7.36 0.42
CA PHE A 15 -1.57 6.07 0.99
C PHE A 15 -0.35 5.19 1.19
N GLU A 16 -0.37 4.41 2.26
CA GLU A 16 0.65 3.42 2.58
C GLU A 16 0.02 2.17 3.17
N ALA A 17 0.65 1.02 2.95
CA ALA A 17 0.24 -0.24 3.54
C ALA A 17 1.46 -1.08 3.89
N TYR A 18 1.35 -1.82 4.99
CA TYR A 18 2.40 -2.66 5.54
C TYR A 18 1.84 -4.02 5.95
N ALA A 19 2.66 -5.05 5.85
CA ALA A 19 2.39 -6.35 6.44
C ALA A 19 3.31 -6.53 7.66
N SER A 20 2.80 -7.14 8.73
CA SER A 20 3.60 -7.52 9.90
C SER A 20 3.48 -9.01 10.16
N LEU A 21 4.62 -9.66 10.41
CA LEU A 21 4.71 -11.08 10.78
C LEU A 21 5.86 -11.25 11.78
N CYS A 22 5.58 -11.90 12.91
CA CYS A 22 6.58 -12.19 13.95
C CYS A 22 7.37 -10.96 14.42
N GLY A 23 6.72 -9.79 14.50
CA GLY A 23 7.36 -8.54 14.91
C GLY A 23 8.18 -7.83 13.84
N VAL A 24 8.33 -8.41 12.64
CA VAL A 24 8.92 -7.73 11.47
C VAL A 24 7.84 -7.08 10.64
N THR A 25 8.07 -5.84 10.21
CA THR A 25 7.18 -5.08 9.33
C THR A 25 7.82 -4.89 7.97
N ARG A 26 7.07 -5.17 6.90
CA ARG A 26 7.48 -4.97 5.51
C ARG A 26 6.46 -4.11 4.78
N THR A 27 6.93 -3.16 3.99
CA THR A 27 6.08 -2.29 3.17
C THR A 27 5.46 -3.07 2.02
N LEU A 28 4.15 -2.94 1.82
CA LEU A 28 3.44 -3.39 0.63
C LEU A 28 3.48 -2.30 -0.44
N PHE A 29 3.12 -1.07 -0.08
CA PHE A 29 3.24 0.11 -0.94
C PHE A 29 3.29 1.40 -0.12
N GLN A 30 3.86 2.45 -0.74
CA GLN A 30 3.77 3.84 -0.31
C GLN A 30 3.59 4.67 -1.57
N VAL A 31 2.45 5.34 -1.73
CA VAL A 31 2.11 6.05 -2.96
C VAL A 31 1.65 7.47 -2.61
N PRO A 32 2.41 8.51 -3.00
CA PRO A 32 1.98 9.89 -2.82
C PRO A 32 0.74 10.18 -3.70
N PRO A 33 -0.05 11.23 -3.40
CA PRO A 33 -1.07 11.68 -4.34
C PRO A 33 -0.39 12.13 -5.64
N PRO A 34 -1.02 11.93 -6.82
CA PRO A 34 -0.50 12.52 -8.05
C PRO A 34 -0.52 14.05 -7.95
N LYS A 35 0.40 14.70 -8.68
CA LYS A 35 0.56 16.15 -8.60
C LYS A 35 -0.74 16.85 -9.06
N GLY A 36 -1.25 17.75 -8.23
CA GLY A 36 -2.45 18.54 -8.52
C GLY A 36 -3.75 17.96 -7.99
N ASN A 37 -3.74 16.73 -7.46
CA ASN A 37 -4.91 16.19 -6.76
C ASN A 37 -5.09 16.85 -5.39
N THR A 38 -6.34 17.02 -5.00
CA THR A 38 -6.79 17.74 -3.81
C THR A 38 -7.86 16.94 -3.07
N VAL A 39 -8.40 17.49 -1.99
CA VAL A 39 -9.49 16.88 -1.21
C VAL A 39 -10.72 16.55 -2.07
N VAL A 40 -10.97 17.27 -3.17
CA VAL A 40 -12.11 16.99 -4.08
C VAL A 40 -11.97 15.62 -4.76
N ASP A 41 -10.74 15.13 -4.93
CA ASP A 41 -10.45 13.83 -5.54
C ASP A 41 -10.74 12.63 -4.63
N LEU A 42 -11.20 12.86 -3.39
CA LEU A 42 -11.78 11.84 -2.52
C LEU A 42 -13.24 11.51 -2.88
N LEU A 43 -13.90 12.36 -3.67
CA LEU A 43 -15.31 12.18 -3.96
C LEU A 43 -15.52 11.08 -5.02
N GLY A 44 -16.34 10.11 -4.67
CA GLY A 44 -16.73 9.01 -5.56
C GLY A 44 -16.08 7.70 -5.16
N LYS A 45 -15.72 6.88 -6.15
CA LYS A 45 -15.04 5.59 -5.96
C LYS A 45 -13.54 5.74 -6.16
N ALA A 46 -12.77 4.90 -5.49
CA ALA A 46 -11.36 4.69 -5.76
C ALA A 46 -11.13 4.28 -7.22
N LYS A 47 -10.15 4.90 -7.88
CA LYS A 47 -9.84 4.71 -9.32
C LYS A 47 -8.36 4.42 -9.59
N ARG A 48 -7.51 4.45 -8.57
CA ARG A 48 -6.07 4.27 -8.73
C ARG A 48 -5.68 2.88 -8.26
N ASP A 49 -5.40 2.01 -9.22
CA ASP A 49 -4.97 0.64 -8.92
C ASP A 49 -3.61 0.65 -8.24
N VAL A 50 -3.48 -0.17 -7.20
CA VAL A 50 -2.26 -0.36 -6.44
C VAL A 50 -2.05 -1.84 -6.19
N GLN A 51 -0.80 -2.25 -6.40
CA GLN A 51 -0.31 -3.58 -6.11
C GLN A 51 0.91 -3.48 -5.19
N GLY A 52 1.03 -4.44 -4.27
CA GLY A 52 2.13 -4.49 -3.33
C GLY A 52 2.51 -5.93 -3.00
N VAL A 53 3.79 -6.17 -2.76
CA VAL A 53 4.30 -7.49 -2.39
C VAL A 53 5.24 -7.35 -1.20
N ALA A 54 4.93 -8.07 -0.12
CA ALA A 54 5.79 -8.19 1.04
C ALA A 54 6.24 -9.64 1.19
N ILE A 55 7.55 -9.86 1.30
CA ILE A 55 8.15 -11.19 1.45
C ILE A 55 8.82 -11.26 2.82
N PHE A 56 8.48 -12.31 3.58
CA PHE A 56 9.13 -12.67 4.83
C PHE A 56 9.88 -13.98 4.68
N ARG A 57 11.15 -14.01 5.07
CA ARG A 57 12.07 -15.14 4.93
C ARG A 57 12.41 -15.69 6.31
N GLN A 58 12.23 -17.00 6.48
CA GLN A 58 12.66 -17.71 7.68
C GLN A 58 14.19 -17.61 7.83
N GLY A 59 14.68 -17.37 9.04
CA GLY A 59 16.09 -17.18 9.36
C GLY A 59 16.64 -15.78 9.07
N ILE A 60 15.83 -14.87 8.53
CA ILE A 60 16.15 -13.44 8.38
C ILE A 60 15.13 -12.60 9.15
N ASP A 61 13.85 -12.86 8.92
CA ASP A 61 12.75 -12.08 9.50
C ASP A 61 12.17 -12.74 10.76
N PHE A 62 12.27 -14.06 10.89
CA PHE A 62 11.79 -14.83 12.04
C PHE A 62 12.38 -16.24 12.06
#